data_AF-A0A8J2SCK9-F1
#
_entry.id   AF-A0A8J2SCK9-F1
#
_cell.length_a   1.000
_cell.length_b   1.000
_cell.length_c   1.000
_cell.angle_alpha   90.00
_cell.angle_beta   90.00
_cell.angle_gamma   90.00
#
_symmetry.space_group_name_H-M   'P 1'
#
loop_
_entity.id
_entity.type
_entity.pdbx_description
1 polymer ?
#
loop_
_entity_poly.entity_id
_entity_poly.type
_entity_poly.pdbx_seq_one_letter_code
_entity_poly.pdbx_strand_id
1 'polypeptide(L)'
;MEDAAVEALKARVTGGDLDPGLLRQLADALDAQTTKEKRRRLLRTGGRVRAPRGVGREPCLVSDYDGGDSVDVVYDDGGEGTVEASKASSLLDFEMDESACGDASELKRRGNALFGEKDWVNAAAHYERALKVLKRPPTTGARVLINANSQLRCGTLSDVSTKTVDVMYDDGVDEDDLDRRRVILVVNDAELQCSLYLNLAKCGLKVNRLRDSTSAATLAGGLANSTEELKARFLCSARVVRGRANLAQKKLRHALRDADVALELNASDAGALALKRDAERAKKLALRENKKLAKEVTQWVETAQGKFTENGGDAGDCAQQ
;
A
#
# COMPACT_ATOMS: atom_id res chain seq x y z
N MET A 1 -11.42 -35.37 -24.11
CA MET A 1 -10.26 -35.59 -25.00
C MET A 1 -8.94 -35.54 -24.25
N GLU A 2 -8.73 -34.63 -23.30
CA GLU A 2 -7.49 -34.54 -22.51
C GLU A 2 -7.26 -35.73 -21.56
N ASP A 3 -8.29 -36.25 -20.89
CA ASP A 3 -8.13 -37.43 -20.01
C ASP A 3 -7.63 -38.66 -20.81
N ALA A 4 -8.04 -38.79 -22.08
CA ALA A 4 -7.55 -39.84 -22.97
C ALA A 4 -6.07 -39.67 -23.35
N ALA A 5 -5.57 -38.43 -23.38
CA ALA A 5 -4.15 -38.14 -23.63
C ALA A 5 -3.28 -38.46 -22.39
N VAL A 6 -3.77 -38.17 -21.19
CA VAL A 6 -3.10 -38.55 -19.93
C VAL A 6 -3.05 -40.08 -19.80
N GLU A 7 -4.15 -40.77 -20.07
CA GLU A 7 -4.19 -42.24 -20.05
C GLU A 7 -3.30 -42.87 -21.12
N ALA A 8 -3.17 -42.26 -22.31
CA ALA A 8 -2.22 -42.70 -23.33
C ALA A 8 -0.75 -42.53 -22.89
N LEU A 9 -0.42 -41.42 -22.22
CA LEU A 9 0.91 -41.20 -21.64
C LEU A 9 1.21 -42.19 -20.51
N LYS A 10 0.24 -42.43 -19.61
CA LYS A 10 0.34 -43.45 -18.55
C LYS A 10 0.59 -44.83 -19.14
N ALA A 11 -0.18 -45.23 -20.15
CA ALA A 11 -0.07 -46.53 -20.80
C ALA A 11 1.34 -46.77 -21.38
N ARG A 12 1.95 -45.75 -22.00
CA ARG A 12 3.33 -45.83 -22.53
C ARG A 12 4.37 -46.00 -21.43
N VAL A 13 4.26 -45.22 -20.35
CA VAL A 13 5.17 -45.32 -19.19
C VAL A 13 5.03 -46.68 -18.50
N THR A 14 3.80 -47.15 -18.29
CA THR A 14 3.55 -48.49 -17.71
C THR A 14 3.96 -49.64 -18.64
N GLY A 15 4.03 -49.38 -19.95
CA GLY A 15 4.53 -50.31 -20.97
C GLY A 15 6.06 -50.37 -21.06
N GLY A 16 6.78 -49.60 -20.23
CA GLY A 16 8.25 -49.65 -20.11
C GLY A 16 9.00 -48.52 -20.84
N ASP A 17 8.31 -47.57 -21.47
CA ASP A 17 8.94 -46.38 -22.06
C ASP A 17 9.26 -45.36 -20.96
N LEU A 18 10.52 -45.34 -20.52
CA LEU A 18 11.03 -44.47 -19.46
C LEU A 18 11.84 -43.30 -20.01
N ASP A 19 11.56 -42.87 -21.24
CA ASP A 19 12.19 -41.69 -21.82
C ASP A 19 12.00 -40.45 -20.90
N PRO A 20 13.07 -39.71 -20.55
CA PRO A 20 12.98 -38.55 -19.67
C PRO A 20 12.04 -37.43 -20.19
N GLY A 21 11.89 -37.31 -21.51
CA GLY A 21 10.96 -36.36 -22.12
C GLY A 21 9.50 -36.79 -21.91
N LEU A 22 9.20 -38.07 -22.11
CA LEU A 22 7.89 -38.65 -21.83
C LEU A 22 7.50 -38.53 -20.35
N LEU A 23 8.43 -38.80 -19.44
CA LEU A 23 8.19 -38.69 -18.00
C LEU A 23 7.87 -37.24 -17.57
N ARG A 24 8.55 -36.24 -18.16
CA ARG A 24 8.20 -34.82 -17.94
C ARG A 24 6.81 -34.48 -18.47
N GLN A 25 6.48 -34.92 -19.69
CA GLN A 25 5.16 -34.68 -20.27
C GLN A 25 4.04 -35.30 -19.43
N LEU A 26 4.24 -36.52 -18.90
CA LEU A 26 3.26 -37.16 -18.02
C LEU A 26 3.14 -36.41 -16.68
N ALA A 27 4.25 -35.96 -16.09
CA ALA A 27 4.23 -35.16 -14.86
C ALA A 27 3.47 -33.84 -15.06
N ASP A 28 3.79 -33.09 -16.12
CA ASP A 28 3.10 -31.84 -16.45
C ASP A 28 1.60 -32.06 -16.68
N ALA A 29 1.23 -33.16 -17.34
CA ALA A 29 -0.16 -33.49 -17.62
C ALA A 29 -0.95 -33.90 -16.35
N LEU A 30 -0.31 -34.64 -15.42
CA LEU A 30 -0.90 -34.97 -14.11
C LEU A 30 -1.05 -33.72 -13.23
N ASP A 31 -0.08 -32.83 -13.23
CA ASP A 31 -0.16 -31.55 -12.50
C ASP A 31 -1.29 -30.66 -13.07
N ALA A 32 -1.46 -30.65 -14.40
CA ALA A 32 -2.58 -29.95 -15.03
C ALA A 32 -3.93 -30.58 -14.64
N GLN A 33 -4.05 -31.91 -14.64
CA GLN A 33 -5.27 -32.62 -14.28
C GLN A 33 -5.67 -32.36 -12.82
N THR A 34 -4.73 -32.50 -11.89
CA THR A 34 -4.98 -32.24 -10.46
C THR A 34 -5.35 -30.78 -10.19
N THR A 35 -4.75 -29.83 -10.92
CA THR A 35 -5.10 -28.42 -10.85
C THR A 35 -6.53 -28.16 -11.34
N LYS A 36 -6.93 -28.82 -12.44
CA LYS A 36 -8.28 -28.70 -13.01
C LYS A 36 -9.35 -29.27 -12.08
N GLU A 37 -9.08 -30.42 -11.44
CA GLU A 37 -9.98 -31.01 -10.44
C GLU A 37 -10.14 -30.11 -9.22
N LYS A 38 -9.05 -29.55 -8.69
CA LYS A 38 -9.10 -28.59 -7.58
C LYS A 38 -9.94 -27.36 -7.95
N ARG A 39 -9.76 -26.81 -9.17
CA ARG A 39 -10.57 -25.69 -9.67
C ARG A 39 -12.04 -26.07 -9.79
N ARG A 40 -12.38 -27.20 -10.39
CA ARG A 40 -13.77 -27.68 -10.48
C ARG A 40 -14.43 -27.84 -9.11
N ARG A 41 -13.68 -28.28 -8.11
CA ARG A 41 -14.18 -28.41 -6.72
C ARG A 41 -14.41 -27.06 -6.05
N LEU A 42 -13.53 -26.09 -6.32
CA LEU A 42 -13.64 -24.71 -5.83
C LEU A 42 -14.79 -23.96 -6.51
N LEU A 43 -14.86 -24.02 -7.84
CA LEU A 43 -15.77 -23.28 -8.71
C LEU A 43 -17.05 -24.06 -9.01
N ARG A 44 -17.52 -24.86 -8.05
CA ARG A 44 -18.81 -25.55 -8.21
C ARG A 44 -19.93 -24.50 -8.22
N THR A 45 -20.92 -24.68 -9.09
CA THR A 45 -22.13 -23.85 -9.10
C THR A 45 -22.79 -23.82 -7.72
N GLY A 46 -23.17 -22.62 -7.28
CA GLY A 46 -23.69 -22.37 -5.93
C GLY A 46 -22.62 -22.34 -4.82
N GLY A 47 -21.34 -22.58 -5.15
CA GLY A 47 -20.22 -22.37 -4.23
C GLY A 47 -19.92 -20.89 -4.02
N ARG A 48 -19.39 -20.53 -2.85
CA ARG A 48 -18.87 -19.17 -2.60
C ARG A 48 -17.36 -19.13 -2.73
N VAL A 49 -16.88 -18.12 -3.43
CA VAL A 49 -15.46 -17.89 -3.73
C VAL A 49 -15.14 -16.41 -3.66
N ARG A 50 -13.86 -16.06 -3.65
CA ARG A 50 -13.41 -14.67 -3.86
C ARG A 50 -13.05 -14.48 -5.32
N ALA A 51 -13.62 -13.47 -5.96
CA ALA A 51 -13.37 -13.14 -7.37
C ALA A 51 -12.89 -11.69 -7.53
N PRO A 52 -12.07 -11.39 -8.57
CA PRO A 52 -11.65 -10.03 -8.85
C PRO A 52 -12.84 -9.12 -9.22
N ARG A 53 -12.93 -7.97 -8.54
CA ARG A 53 -13.86 -6.90 -8.88
C ARG A 53 -13.16 -5.55 -8.80
N GLY A 54 -13.10 -4.84 -9.93
CA GLY A 54 -12.36 -3.59 -10.04
C GLY A 54 -10.88 -3.75 -9.66
N VAL A 55 -10.46 -3.06 -8.60
CA VAL A 55 -9.07 -3.07 -8.08
C VAL A 55 -8.84 -4.07 -6.94
N GLY A 56 -9.88 -4.78 -6.48
CA GLY A 56 -9.85 -5.69 -5.34
C GLY A 56 -10.42 -7.07 -5.65
N ARG A 57 -10.71 -7.83 -4.59
CA ARG A 57 -11.38 -9.12 -4.67
C ARG A 57 -12.52 -9.18 -3.68
N GLU A 58 -13.67 -9.67 -4.09
CA GLU A 58 -14.86 -9.72 -3.23
C GLU A 58 -15.39 -11.16 -3.13
N PRO A 59 -15.96 -11.54 -1.98
CA PRO A 59 -16.82 -12.71 -1.88
C PRO A 59 -17.95 -12.65 -2.91
N CYS A 60 -18.22 -13.77 -3.56
CA CYS A 60 -19.25 -13.92 -4.58
C CYS A 60 -19.73 -15.37 -4.64
N LEU A 61 -20.91 -15.56 -5.24
CA LEU A 61 -21.47 -16.86 -5.57
C LEU A 61 -21.08 -17.24 -6.99
N VAL A 62 -20.68 -18.50 -7.22
CA VAL A 62 -20.52 -19.04 -8.58
C VAL A 62 -21.90 -19.33 -9.16
N SER A 63 -22.30 -18.60 -10.21
CA SER A 63 -23.57 -18.85 -10.91
C SER A 63 -23.43 -19.94 -11.96
N ASP A 64 -22.34 -19.97 -12.72
CA ASP A 64 -22.07 -21.02 -13.70
C ASP A 64 -20.57 -21.25 -13.94
N TYR A 65 -20.21 -22.51 -14.17
CA TYR A 65 -18.85 -22.92 -14.52
C TYR A 65 -18.86 -24.19 -15.38
N ASP A 66 -18.50 -24.04 -16.66
CA ASP A 66 -18.45 -25.13 -17.64
C ASP A 66 -17.13 -25.94 -17.59
N GLY A 67 -16.19 -25.56 -16.72
CA GLY A 67 -14.86 -26.17 -16.66
C GLY A 67 -13.83 -25.52 -17.57
N GLY A 68 -14.16 -24.37 -18.19
CA GLY A 68 -13.28 -23.56 -19.00
C GLY A 68 -12.38 -22.61 -18.19
N ASP A 69 -11.92 -21.56 -18.86
CA ASP A 69 -11.02 -20.54 -18.31
C ASP A 69 -11.76 -19.38 -17.65
N SER A 70 -13.08 -19.29 -17.83
CA SER A 70 -13.96 -18.30 -17.22
C SER A 70 -14.99 -18.94 -16.31
N VAL A 71 -15.45 -18.18 -15.32
CA VAL A 71 -16.52 -18.55 -14.39
C VAL A 71 -17.43 -17.34 -14.22
N ASP A 72 -18.74 -17.58 -14.26
CA ASP A 72 -19.73 -16.55 -14.00
C ASP A 72 -20.02 -16.49 -12.50
N VAL A 73 -20.03 -15.27 -11.97
CA VAL A 73 -20.20 -15.01 -10.55
C VAL A 73 -21.23 -13.92 -10.30
N VAL A 74 -21.89 -14.01 -9.15
CA VAL A 74 -22.83 -13.02 -8.62
C VAL A 74 -22.28 -12.50 -7.30
N TYR A 75 -22.04 -11.20 -7.23
CA TYR A 75 -21.55 -10.52 -6.03
C TYR A 75 -22.69 -10.26 -5.04
N ASP A 76 -22.32 -9.97 -3.78
CA ASP A 76 -23.29 -9.80 -2.69
C ASP A 76 -24.25 -8.61 -2.88
N ASP A 77 -23.90 -7.63 -3.72
CA ASP A 77 -24.77 -6.52 -4.10
C ASP A 77 -25.71 -6.86 -5.28
N GLY A 78 -25.74 -8.12 -5.70
CA GLY A 78 -26.52 -8.60 -6.84
C GLY A 78 -25.88 -8.31 -8.20
N GLY A 79 -24.68 -7.73 -8.24
CA GLY A 79 -23.95 -7.52 -9.48
C GLY A 79 -23.49 -8.84 -10.08
N GLU A 80 -23.59 -8.99 -11.40
CA GLU A 80 -23.08 -10.17 -12.13
C GLU A 80 -21.73 -9.85 -12.79
N GLY A 81 -20.90 -10.87 -12.98
CA GLY A 81 -19.67 -10.72 -13.75
C GLY A 81 -19.05 -12.03 -14.17
N THR A 82 -18.34 -12.01 -15.30
CA THR A 82 -17.53 -13.13 -15.78
C THR A 82 -16.08 -12.88 -15.40
N VAL A 83 -15.47 -13.80 -14.66
CA VAL A 83 -14.09 -13.69 -14.20
C VAL A 83 -13.25 -14.87 -14.66
N GLU A 84 -11.94 -14.68 -14.74
CA GLU A 84 -11.03 -15.78 -15.08
C GLU A 84 -10.99 -16.79 -13.92
N ALA A 85 -11.23 -18.06 -14.21
CA ALA A 85 -11.27 -19.16 -13.25
C ALA A 85 -9.95 -19.30 -12.45
N SER A 86 -8.82 -18.96 -13.06
CA SER A 86 -7.49 -18.96 -12.42
C SER A 86 -7.35 -17.88 -11.34
N LYS A 87 -8.16 -16.81 -11.40
CA LYS A 87 -8.09 -15.67 -10.48
C LYS A 87 -9.05 -15.80 -9.30
N ALA A 88 -10.01 -16.71 -9.38
CA ALA A 88 -10.89 -17.03 -8.25
C ALA A 88 -10.12 -17.82 -7.18
N SER A 89 -10.42 -17.57 -5.91
CA SER A 89 -9.78 -18.23 -4.77
C SER A 89 -10.80 -18.61 -3.70
N SER A 90 -10.43 -19.52 -2.80
CA SER A 90 -11.26 -19.85 -1.64
C SER A 90 -11.54 -18.61 -0.79
N LEU A 91 -12.67 -18.64 -0.08
CA LEU A 91 -12.93 -17.70 1.01
C LEU A 91 -11.92 -17.89 2.13
N LEU A 92 -11.63 -16.80 2.84
CA LEU A 92 -10.88 -16.83 4.09
C LEU A 92 -11.79 -17.28 5.23
N ASP A 93 -11.21 -17.88 6.27
CA ASP A 93 -11.96 -18.45 7.40
C ASP A 93 -12.94 -17.43 8.03
N PHE A 94 -12.52 -16.17 8.15
CA PHE A 94 -13.36 -15.11 8.71
C PHE A 94 -14.43 -14.57 7.75
N GLU A 95 -14.34 -14.85 6.45
CA GLU A 95 -15.39 -14.52 5.48
C GLU A 95 -16.48 -15.60 5.47
N MET A 96 -16.19 -16.78 6.01
CA MET A 96 -17.18 -17.83 6.26
C MET A 96 -17.96 -17.61 7.57
N ASP A 97 -17.39 -16.81 8.48
CA ASP A 97 -18.02 -16.43 9.75
C ASP A 97 -18.65 -15.04 9.64
N GLU A 98 -19.98 -14.99 9.57
CA GLU A 98 -20.76 -13.74 9.46
C GLU A 98 -20.78 -12.93 10.78
N SER A 99 -20.15 -13.42 11.84
CA SER A 99 -20.09 -12.72 13.12
C SER A 99 -19.39 -11.36 13.01
N ALA A 100 -20.09 -10.31 13.44
CA ALA A 100 -19.55 -8.96 13.47
C ALA A 100 -18.35 -8.88 14.43
N CYS A 101 -17.18 -8.52 13.90
CA CYS A 101 -15.98 -8.34 14.69
C CYS A 101 -15.89 -6.91 15.23
N GLY A 102 -16.10 -6.76 16.54
CA GLY A 102 -15.95 -5.48 17.26
C GLY A 102 -14.54 -5.19 17.78
N ASP A 103 -13.63 -6.16 17.76
CA ASP A 103 -12.27 -6.00 18.31
C ASP A 103 -11.26 -5.51 17.26
N ALA A 104 -10.44 -4.53 17.65
CA ALA A 104 -9.44 -3.93 16.77
C ALA A 104 -8.28 -4.90 16.45
N SER A 105 -7.91 -5.77 17.38
CA SER A 105 -6.82 -6.75 17.16
C SER A 105 -7.25 -7.84 16.19
N GLU A 106 -8.48 -8.33 16.31
CA GLU A 106 -9.05 -9.27 15.33
C GLU A 106 -9.25 -8.61 13.96
N LEU A 107 -9.72 -7.36 13.88
CA LEU A 107 -9.78 -6.63 12.61
C LEU A 107 -8.41 -6.48 11.95
N LYS A 108 -7.34 -6.23 12.73
CA LYS A 108 -5.96 -6.25 12.23
C LYS A 108 -5.57 -7.63 11.69
N ARG A 109 -5.94 -8.71 12.38
CA ARG A 109 -5.64 -10.09 11.94
C ARG A 109 -6.31 -10.39 10.60
N ARG A 110 -7.60 -10.07 10.45
CA ARG A 110 -8.34 -10.20 9.17
C ARG A 110 -7.71 -9.36 8.07
N GLY A 111 -7.33 -8.11 8.37
CA GLY A 111 -6.60 -7.24 7.43
C GLY A 111 -5.26 -7.82 6.99
N ASN A 112 -4.50 -8.44 7.90
CA ASN A 112 -3.23 -9.10 7.58
C ASN A 112 -3.43 -10.31 6.66
N ALA A 113 -4.49 -11.10 6.88
CA ALA A 113 -4.83 -12.23 6.00
C ALA A 113 -5.15 -11.75 4.58
N LEU A 114 -5.98 -10.71 4.44
CA LEU A 114 -6.27 -10.08 3.13
C LEU A 114 -5.03 -9.47 2.47
N PHE A 115 -4.12 -8.91 3.27
CA PHE A 115 -2.83 -8.44 2.79
C PHE A 115 -2.00 -9.61 2.23
N GLY A 116 -1.99 -10.77 2.89
CA GLY A 116 -1.35 -11.99 2.36
C GLY A 116 -1.89 -12.39 0.98
N GLU A 117 -3.21 -12.30 0.80
CA GLU A 117 -3.92 -12.58 -0.47
C GLU A 117 -3.80 -11.48 -1.54
N LYS A 118 -2.96 -10.46 -1.28
CA LYS A 118 -2.76 -9.30 -2.16
C LYS A 118 -4.01 -8.46 -2.39
N ASP A 119 -5.01 -8.61 -1.54
CA ASP A 119 -6.19 -7.74 -1.54
C ASP A 119 -5.96 -6.53 -0.65
N TRP A 120 -5.21 -5.59 -1.19
CA TRP A 120 -4.78 -4.40 -0.47
C TRP A 120 -5.93 -3.44 -0.14
N VAL A 121 -7.00 -3.45 -0.95
CA VAL A 121 -8.13 -2.54 -0.78
C VAL A 121 -8.99 -2.99 0.40
N ASN A 122 -9.36 -4.27 0.43
CA ASN A 122 -10.13 -4.79 1.55
C ASN A 122 -9.29 -4.88 2.84
N ALA A 123 -7.99 -5.20 2.73
CA ALA A 123 -7.09 -5.11 3.87
C ALA A 123 -7.08 -3.71 4.49
N ALA A 124 -7.00 -2.66 3.66
CA ALA A 124 -7.07 -1.28 4.13
C ALA A 124 -8.40 -0.98 4.84
N ALA A 125 -9.53 -1.42 4.30
CA ALA A 125 -10.84 -1.23 4.94
C ALA A 125 -10.91 -1.85 6.34
N HIS A 126 -10.32 -3.04 6.54
CA HIS A 126 -10.25 -3.67 7.87
C HIS A 126 -9.36 -2.88 8.85
N TYR A 127 -8.21 -2.36 8.40
CA TYR A 127 -7.37 -1.52 9.26
C TYR A 127 -8.04 -0.19 9.63
N GLU A 128 -8.77 0.43 8.70
CA GLU A 128 -9.57 1.63 8.98
C GLU A 128 -10.68 1.37 9.99
N ARG A 129 -11.39 0.23 9.87
CA ARG A 129 -12.38 -0.19 10.86
C ARG A 129 -11.74 -0.38 12.23
N ALA A 130 -10.56 -1.00 12.32
CA ALA A 130 -9.83 -1.16 13.58
C ALA A 130 -9.48 0.20 14.20
N LEU A 131 -9.02 1.17 13.41
CA LEU A 131 -8.75 2.53 13.89
C LEU A 131 -10.01 3.27 14.35
N LYS A 132 -11.17 3.02 13.72
CA LYS A 132 -12.45 3.56 14.18
C LYS A 132 -12.85 3.00 15.54
N VAL A 133 -12.61 1.72 15.80
CA VAL A 133 -12.83 1.09 17.13
C VAL A 133 -11.94 1.72 18.19
N LEU A 134 -10.69 2.03 17.85
CA LEU A 134 -9.72 2.66 18.76
C LEU A 134 -9.92 4.17 18.94
N LYS A 135 -10.83 4.79 18.20
CA LYS A 135 -11.05 6.23 18.24
C LYS A 135 -11.70 6.64 19.57
N ARG A 136 -11.07 7.57 20.28
CA ARG A 136 -11.60 8.16 21.51
C ARG A 136 -11.60 9.69 21.39
N PRO A 137 -12.52 10.39 22.07
CA PRO A 137 -12.47 11.84 22.17
C PRO A 137 -11.25 12.28 22.99
N PRO A 138 -10.62 13.42 22.68
CA PRO A 138 -9.57 13.97 23.53
C PRO A 138 -10.20 14.49 24.83
N THR A 139 -9.81 13.89 25.95
CA THR A 139 -10.22 14.26 27.31
C THR A 139 -8.98 14.52 28.15
N THR A 140 -9.13 15.25 29.26
CA THR A 140 -8.05 15.44 30.23
C THR A 140 -7.50 14.09 30.70
N GLY A 141 -6.17 13.98 30.79
CA GLY A 141 -5.43 12.76 31.09
C GLY A 141 -5.23 11.82 29.89
N ALA A 142 -5.83 12.09 28.73
CA ALA A 142 -5.60 11.28 27.53
C ALA A 142 -4.22 11.57 26.93
N ARG A 143 -3.51 10.51 26.55
CA ARG A 143 -2.32 10.64 25.71
C ARG A 143 -2.74 10.90 24.27
N VAL A 144 -2.10 11.85 23.60
CA VAL A 144 -2.45 12.30 22.25
C VAL A 144 -1.23 12.45 21.36
N LEU A 145 -1.44 12.33 20.06
CA LEU A 145 -0.47 12.72 19.04
C LEU A 145 -0.83 14.11 18.51
N ILE A 146 0.11 15.04 18.57
CA ILE A 146 -0.07 16.44 18.25
C ILE A 146 0.85 16.87 17.12
N ASN A 147 0.37 17.76 16.26
CA ASN A 147 1.21 18.48 15.30
C ASN A 147 1.79 19.76 15.92
N ALA A 148 3.01 19.65 16.44
CA ALA A 148 3.82 20.74 16.95
C ALA A 148 4.65 21.34 15.81
N ASN A 149 4.07 22.27 15.06
CA ASN A 149 4.77 23.06 14.04
C ASN A 149 5.56 22.21 13.00
N SER A 150 4.89 21.23 12.38
CA SER A 150 5.44 20.31 11.36
C SER A 150 6.20 19.10 11.92
N GLN A 151 6.20 18.91 13.24
CA GLN A 151 6.64 17.68 13.87
C GLN A 151 5.50 17.04 14.66
N LEU A 152 5.39 15.72 14.58
CA LEU A 152 4.42 14.98 15.37
C LEU A 152 5.07 14.60 16.71
N ARG A 153 4.43 14.99 17.81
CA ARG A 153 4.89 14.73 19.19
C ARG A 153 3.75 14.08 19.97
N CYS A 154 4.11 13.20 20.90
CA CYS A 154 3.16 12.65 21.86
C CYS A 154 3.22 13.43 23.16
N GLY A 155 2.07 13.55 23.81
CA GLY A 155 1.94 14.20 25.12
C GLY A 155 0.63 13.83 25.78
N THR A 156 0.49 14.22 27.04
CA THR A 156 -0.72 14.02 27.83
C THR A 156 -1.47 15.34 27.97
N LEU A 157 -2.78 15.32 27.74
CA LEU A 157 -3.63 16.49 27.92
C LEU A 157 -3.79 16.81 29.42
N SER A 158 -3.31 17.98 29.85
CA SER A 158 -3.46 18.46 31.24
C SER A 158 -4.77 19.20 31.44
N ASP A 159 -5.22 19.97 30.45
CA ASP A 159 -6.56 20.58 30.41
C ASP A 159 -7.14 20.56 28.98
N VAL A 160 -8.46 20.49 28.88
CA VAL A 160 -9.19 20.43 27.61
C VAL A 160 -10.34 21.42 27.61
N SER A 161 -10.15 22.53 26.91
CA SER A 161 -11.18 23.53 26.69
C SER A 161 -11.95 23.28 25.37
N THR A 162 -12.89 24.17 25.05
CA THR A 162 -13.67 24.06 23.80
C THR A 162 -12.82 24.34 22.56
N LYS A 163 -11.80 25.20 22.67
CA LYS A 163 -10.97 25.65 21.54
C LYS A 163 -9.49 25.33 21.70
N THR A 164 -9.02 25.26 22.93
CA THR A 164 -7.62 25.04 23.28
C THR A 164 -7.45 23.77 24.11
N VAL A 165 -6.24 23.25 24.11
CA VAL A 165 -5.80 22.16 24.98
C VAL A 165 -4.44 22.50 25.54
N ASP A 166 -4.22 22.09 26.78
CA ASP A 166 -2.92 22.18 27.43
C ASP A 166 -2.27 20.81 27.39
N VAL A 167 -0.99 20.77 27.07
CA VAL A 167 -0.29 19.52 26.75
C VAL A 167 1.04 19.49 27.46
N MET A 168 1.25 18.42 28.21
CA MET A 168 2.57 18.04 28.71
C MET A 168 3.16 17.01 27.74
N TYR A 169 4.16 17.40 26.96
CA TYR A 169 4.81 16.49 26.01
C TYR A 169 5.64 15.42 26.75
N ASP A 170 5.78 14.26 26.13
CA ASP A 170 6.50 13.12 26.74
C ASP A 170 8.00 13.40 26.95
N ASP A 171 8.55 14.43 26.31
CA ASP A 171 9.92 14.92 26.48
C ASP A 171 10.06 15.98 27.59
N GLY A 172 8.99 16.23 28.35
CA GLY A 172 8.98 17.10 29.53
C GLY A 172 8.78 18.58 29.23
N VAL A 173 8.46 18.94 27.98
CA VAL A 173 8.07 20.31 27.63
C VAL A 173 6.56 20.47 27.81
N ASP A 174 6.14 21.56 28.44
CA ASP A 174 4.73 21.92 28.54
C ASP A 174 4.38 23.00 27.51
N GLU A 175 3.20 22.90 26.92
CA GLU A 175 2.64 23.89 26.01
C GLU A 175 1.18 24.12 26.33
N ASP A 176 0.87 25.35 26.72
CA ASP A 176 -0.47 25.81 27.07
C ASP A 176 -1.16 26.45 25.87
N ASP A 177 -2.49 26.47 25.90
CA ASP A 177 -3.35 27.15 24.93
C ASP A 177 -3.19 26.70 23.46
N LEU A 178 -2.82 25.43 23.24
CA LEU A 178 -2.69 24.87 21.90
C LEU A 178 -4.05 24.75 21.22
N ASP A 179 -4.18 25.19 19.96
CA ASP A 179 -5.42 24.95 19.19
C ASP A 179 -5.76 23.46 19.14
N ARG A 180 -6.96 23.09 19.60
CA ARG A 180 -7.46 21.72 19.64
C ARG A 180 -7.38 21.01 18.27
N ARG A 181 -7.38 21.74 17.15
CA ARG A 181 -7.19 21.19 15.79
C ARG A 181 -5.81 20.60 15.55
N ARG A 182 -4.82 20.94 16.38
CA ARG A 182 -3.47 20.36 16.33
C ARG A 182 -3.42 18.96 16.94
N VAL A 183 -4.42 18.56 17.73
CA VAL A 183 -4.59 17.19 18.21
C VAL A 183 -5.02 16.32 17.04
N ILE A 184 -4.14 15.42 16.62
CA ILE A 184 -4.35 14.56 15.45
C ILE A 184 -5.18 13.33 15.84
N LEU A 185 -4.84 12.70 16.96
CA LEU A 185 -5.55 11.53 17.48
C LEU A 185 -5.24 11.30 18.97
N VAL A 186 -6.10 10.52 19.61
CA VAL A 186 -5.87 9.96 20.95
C VAL A 186 -5.11 8.63 20.83
N VAL A 187 -4.08 8.47 21.65
CA VAL A 187 -3.22 7.29 21.73
C VAL A 187 -3.73 6.38 22.84
N ASN A 188 -4.30 5.23 22.47
CA ASN A 188 -4.85 4.25 23.44
C ASN A 188 -4.02 2.97 23.48
N ASP A 189 -3.68 2.46 22.29
CA ASP A 189 -2.79 1.32 22.10
C ASP A 189 -1.80 1.73 21.01
N ALA A 190 -0.69 2.32 21.46
CA ALA A 190 0.30 2.91 20.57
C ALA A 190 0.92 1.86 19.63
N GLU A 191 1.14 0.63 20.11
CA GLU A 191 1.68 -0.45 19.30
C GLU A 191 0.69 -0.88 18.21
N LEU A 192 -0.57 -1.11 18.58
CA LEU A 192 -1.60 -1.48 17.63
C LEU A 192 -1.85 -0.37 16.61
N GLN A 193 -1.97 0.89 17.05
CA GLN A 193 -2.15 2.05 16.16
C GLN A 193 -0.96 2.23 15.22
N CYS A 194 0.29 2.11 15.70
CA CYS A 194 1.50 2.08 14.87
C CYS A 194 1.40 1.02 13.77
N SER A 195 1.07 -0.21 14.15
CA SER A 195 0.96 -1.33 13.21
C SER A 195 -0.15 -1.12 12.18
N LEU A 196 -1.30 -0.59 12.60
CA LEU A 196 -2.45 -0.33 11.73
C LEU A 196 -2.12 0.76 10.70
N TYR A 197 -1.58 1.91 11.14
CA TYR A 197 -1.19 2.98 10.23
C TYR A 197 -0.07 2.57 9.27
N LEU A 198 0.92 1.80 9.75
CA LEU A 198 1.98 1.30 8.89
C LEU A 198 1.44 0.33 7.82
N ASN A 199 0.50 -0.54 8.19
CA ASN A 199 -0.14 -1.45 7.24
C ASN A 199 -1.03 -0.72 6.24
N LEU A 200 -1.77 0.31 6.66
CA LEU A 200 -2.48 1.22 5.76
C LEU A 200 -1.54 1.90 4.78
N ALA A 201 -0.39 2.38 5.27
CA ALA A 201 0.60 3.00 4.41
C ALA A 201 1.14 2.03 3.35
N LYS A 202 1.39 0.77 3.72
CA LYS A 202 1.80 -0.29 2.79
C LYS A 202 0.71 -0.59 1.78
N CYS A 203 -0.55 -0.70 2.20
CA CYS A 203 -1.69 -0.89 1.28
C CYS A 203 -1.78 0.26 0.28
N GLY A 204 -1.76 1.51 0.76
CA GLY A 204 -1.81 2.71 -0.07
C GLY A 204 -0.68 2.75 -1.11
N LEU A 205 0.53 2.30 -0.75
CA LEU A 205 1.64 2.21 -1.69
C LEU A 205 1.38 1.15 -2.77
N LYS A 206 0.81 0.00 -2.41
CA LYS A 206 0.49 -1.09 -3.36
C LYS A 206 -0.63 -0.71 -4.34
N VAL A 207 -1.60 0.10 -3.91
CA VAL A 207 -2.72 0.58 -4.75
C VAL A 207 -2.45 1.94 -5.38
N ASN A 208 -1.21 2.44 -5.32
CA ASN A 208 -0.81 3.75 -5.85
C ASN A 208 -1.59 4.96 -5.29
N ARG A 209 -2.17 4.84 -4.09
CA ARG A 209 -2.72 5.96 -3.30
C ARG A 209 -1.61 6.61 -2.49
N LEU A 210 -0.72 7.30 -3.20
CA LEU A 210 0.56 7.75 -2.66
C LEU A 210 0.41 8.78 -1.53
N ARG A 211 -0.58 9.68 -1.61
CA ARG A 211 -0.83 10.69 -0.56
C ARG A 211 -1.28 10.03 0.74
N ASP A 212 -2.23 9.11 0.65
CA ASP A 212 -2.75 8.37 1.80
C ASP A 212 -1.62 7.55 2.45
N SER A 213 -0.77 6.93 1.62
CA SER A 213 0.42 6.21 2.07
C SER A 213 1.40 7.11 2.82
N THR A 214 1.70 8.31 2.31
CA THR A 214 2.54 9.29 2.99
C THR A 214 1.93 9.75 4.32
N SER A 215 0.64 10.04 4.37
CA SER A 215 -0.06 10.47 5.59
C SER A 215 -0.03 9.37 6.64
N ALA A 216 -0.43 8.14 6.30
CA ALA A 216 -0.46 7.02 7.22
C ALA A 216 0.95 6.65 7.72
N ALA A 217 1.97 6.66 6.86
CA ALA A 217 3.35 6.41 7.30
C ALA A 217 3.88 7.51 8.22
N THR A 218 3.43 8.76 8.04
CA THR A 218 3.79 9.88 8.91
C THR A 218 3.16 9.71 10.30
N LEU A 219 1.89 9.30 10.38
CA LEU A 219 1.24 8.99 11.65
C LEU A 219 1.90 7.82 12.37
N ALA A 220 2.21 6.74 11.64
CA ALA A 220 2.95 5.60 12.19
C ALA A 220 4.33 6.02 12.73
N GLY A 221 5.06 6.87 11.99
CA GLY A 221 6.36 7.39 12.46
C GLY A 221 6.24 8.33 13.66
N GLY A 222 5.20 9.15 13.73
CA GLY A 222 4.92 10.02 14.88
C GLY A 222 4.63 9.23 16.15
N LEU A 223 3.80 8.19 16.04
CA LEU A 223 3.53 7.27 17.15
C LEU A 223 4.76 6.43 17.53
N ALA A 224 5.56 6.00 16.55
CA ALA A 224 6.76 5.22 16.80
C ALA A 224 7.80 5.99 17.65
N ASN A 225 7.86 7.31 17.51
CA ASN A 225 8.75 8.16 18.29
C ASN A 225 8.33 8.33 19.76
N SER A 226 7.20 7.77 20.18
CA SER A 226 6.66 7.96 21.54
C SER A 226 7.37 7.13 22.62
N THR A 227 8.02 6.02 22.25
CA THR A 227 8.89 5.23 23.13
C THR A 227 10.03 4.63 22.33
N GLU A 228 11.15 4.29 22.99
CA GLU A 228 12.31 3.70 22.30
C GLU A 228 12.00 2.29 21.76
N GLU A 229 11.10 1.52 22.42
CA GLU A 229 10.67 0.20 21.94
C GLU A 229 9.88 0.32 20.62
N LEU A 230 8.95 1.27 20.55
CA LEU A 230 8.15 1.49 19.34
C LEU A 230 9.02 2.05 18.20
N LYS A 231 9.98 2.91 18.54
CA LYS A 231 10.94 3.47 17.59
C LYS A 231 11.80 2.38 16.95
N ALA A 232 12.37 1.50 17.77
CA ALA A 232 13.17 0.37 17.30
C ALA A 232 12.37 -0.58 16.38
N ARG A 233 11.07 -0.77 16.67
CA ARG A 233 10.22 -1.71 15.92
C ARG A 233 9.63 -1.13 14.64
N PHE A 234 9.19 0.13 14.65
CA PHE A 234 8.32 0.66 13.59
C PHE A 234 8.95 1.82 12.79
N LEU A 235 9.84 2.61 13.37
CA LEU A 235 10.25 3.88 12.75
C LEU A 235 10.99 3.67 11.43
N CYS A 236 11.93 2.71 11.35
CA CYS A 236 12.65 2.42 10.11
C CYS A 236 11.69 2.03 8.98
N SER A 237 10.78 1.09 9.26
CA SER A 237 9.75 0.67 8.28
C SER A 237 8.84 1.83 7.85
N ALA A 238 8.42 2.69 8.79
CA ALA A 238 7.61 3.87 8.46
C ALA A 238 8.36 4.84 7.54
N ARG A 239 9.66 5.08 7.78
CA ARG A 239 10.52 5.90 6.93
C ARG A 239 10.69 5.31 5.53
N VAL A 240 10.95 4.01 5.43
CA VAL A 240 11.07 3.32 4.14
C VAL A 240 9.78 3.43 3.32
N VAL A 241 8.62 3.15 3.92
CA VAL A 241 7.32 3.24 3.22
C VAL A 241 7.02 4.67 2.80
N ARG A 242 7.23 5.65 3.69
CA ARG A 242 7.03 7.07 3.37
C ARG A 242 7.95 7.55 2.25
N GLY A 243 9.23 7.16 2.32
CA GLY A 243 10.23 7.49 1.32
C GLY A 243 9.89 6.88 -0.05
N ARG A 244 9.40 5.64 -0.09
CA ARG A 244 8.91 4.99 -1.32
C ARG A 244 7.70 5.74 -1.91
N ALA A 245 6.74 6.15 -1.08
CA ALA A 245 5.60 6.94 -1.53
C ALA A 245 6.02 8.32 -2.06
N ASN A 246 6.99 8.98 -1.41
CA ASN A 246 7.57 10.25 -1.87
C ASN A 246 8.34 10.09 -3.19
N LEU A 247 9.09 9.00 -3.35
CA LEU A 247 9.80 8.69 -4.59
C LEU A 247 8.82 8.53 -5.76
N ALA A 248 7.74 7.78 -5.56
CA ALA A 248 6.69 7.61 -6.56
C ALA A 248 5.97 8.94 -6.90
N GLN A 249 5.87 9.87 -5.93
CA GLN A 249 5.38 11.24 -6.15
C GLN A 249 6.43 12.19 -6.77
N LYS A 250 7.60 11.70 -7.18
CA LYS A 250 8.75 12.50 -7.66
C LYS A 250 9.26 13.54 -6.65
N LYS A 251 8.95 13.37 -5.36
CA LYS A 251 9.44 14.22 -4.25
C LYS A 251 10.83 13.75 -3.80
N LEU A 252 11.82 13.87 -4.69
CA LEU A 252 13.13 13.23 -4.54
C LEU A 252 13.90 13.67 -3.28
N ARG A 253 13.82 14.96 -2.90
CA ARG A 253 14.47 15.47 -1.68
C ARG A 253 13.92 14.80 -0.42
N HIS A 254 12.61 14.58 -0.34
CA HIS A 254 11.97 13.93 0.79
C HIS A 254 12.26 12.43 0.82
N ALA A 255 12.27 11.78 -0.34
CA ALA A 255 12.62 10.36 -0.46
C ALA A 255 14.06 10.07 0.02
N LEU A 256 15.03 10.91 -0.38
CA LEU A 256 16.42 10.77 0.08
C LEU A 256 16.54 10.98 1.59
N ARG A 257 15.92 12.03 2.12
CA ARG A 257 15.91 12.29 3.57
C ARG A 257 15.36 11.11 4.37
N ASP A 258 14.25 10.53 3.91
CA ASP A 258 13.67 9.36 4.57
C ASP A 258 14.57 8.12 4.47
N ALA A 259 15.28 7.94 3.36
CA ALA A 259 16.23 6.84 3.19
C ALA A 259 17.45 6.98 4.11
N ASP A 260 18.00 8.20 4.22
CA ASP A 260 19.14 8.47 5.09
C ASP A 260 18.78 8.23 6.56
N VAL A 261 17.65 8.77 7.02
CA VAL A 261 17.16 8.52 8.40
C VAL A 261 16.86 7.04 8.65
N ALA A 262 16.33 6.31 7.65
CA ALA A 262 16.11 4.87 7.81
C ALA A 262 17.42 4.09 7.97
N LEU A 263 18.49 4.49 7.26
CA LEU A 263 19.81 3.87 7.36
C LEU A 263 20.56 4.26 8.64
N GLU A 264 20.30 5.45 9.20
CA GLU A 264 20.77 5.82 10.54
C GLU A 264 20.15 4.93 11.62
N LEU A 265 18.88 4.55 11.46
CA LEU A 265 18.18 3.65 12.38
C LEU A 265 18.57 2.18 12.20
N ASN A 266 18.76 1.74 10.96
CA ASN A 266 19.25 0.40 10.63
C ASN A 266 20.06 0.43 9.33
N ALA A 267 21.39 0.44 9.48
CA ALA A 267 22.32 0.55 8.37
C ALA A 267 22.25 -0.63 7.37
N SER A 268 21.76 -1.79 7.82
CA SER A 268 21.66 -3.02 7.03
C SER A 268 20.28 -3.27 6.42
N ASP A 269 19.32 -2.35 6.60
CA ASP A 269 17.97 -2.52 6.08
C ASP A 269 17.96 -2.53 4.55
N ALA A 270 17.62 -3.68 3.97
CA ALA A 270 17.59 -3.86 2.52
C ALA A 270 16.58 -2.91 1.83
N GLY A 271 15.47 -2.59 2.49
CA GLY A 271 14.45 -1.67 1.98
C GLY A 271 14.96 -0.24 1.88
N ALA A 272 15.66 0.23 2.91
CA ALA A 272 16.29 1.54 2.99
C ALA A 272 17.44 1.69 2.00
N LEU A 273 18.32 0.69 1.89
CA LEU A 273 19.41 0.67 0.89
C LEU A 273 18.86 0.75 -0.54
N ALA A 274 17.83 -0.06 -0.85
CA ALA A 274 17.19 -0.03 -2.15
C ALA A 274 16.50 1.31 -2.42
N LEU A 275 15.82 1.89 -1.42
CA LEU A 275 15.19 3.20 -1.54
C LEU A 275 16.22 4.30 -1.86
N LYS A 276 17.35 4.33 -1.14
CA LYS A 276 18.42 5.31 -1.36
C LYS A 276 18.97 5.23 -2.77
N ARG A 277 19.33 4.03 -3.21
CA ARG A 277 19.83 3.78 -4.58
C ARG A 277 18.83 4.25 -5.65
N ASP A 278 17.56 3.89 -5.49
CA ASP A 278 16.52 4.23 -6.47
C ASP A 278 16.26 5.75 -6.51
N ALA A 279 16.25 6.41 -5.35
CA ALA A 279 16.08 7.87 -5.24
C ALA A 279 17.28 8.66 -5.80
N GLU A 280 18.51 8.20 -5.58
CA GLU A 280 19.70 8.80 -6.18
C GLU A 280 19.73 8.66 -7.71
N ARG A 281 19.35 7.48 -8.21
CA ARG A 281 19.21 7.25 -9.66
C ARG A 281 18.18 8.21 -10.26
N ALA A 282 17.01 8.33 -9.64
CA ALA A 282 15.97 9.26 -10.08
C ALA A 282 16.44 10.73 -10.05
N LYS A 283 17.19 11.13 -9.02
CA LYS A 283 17.79 12.49 -8.94
C LYS A 283 18.77 12.76 -10.06
N LYS A 284 19.65 11.80 -10.38
CA LYS A 284 20.61 11.94 -11.50
C LYS A 284 19.90 12.04 -12.85
N LEU A 285 18.84 11.27 -13.08
CA LEU A 285 18.04 11.34 -14.30
C LEU A 285 17.34 12.70 -14.43
N ALA A 286 16.65 13.15 -13.37
CA ALA A 286 15.97 14.45 -13.36
C ALA A 286 16.93 15.63 -13.63
N LEU A 287 18.16 15.58 -13.11
CA LEU A 287 19.18 16.60 -13.39
C LEU A 287 19.61 16.61 -14.86
N ARG A 288 19.75 15.43 -15.48
CA ARG A 288 20.10 15.33 -16.92
C ARG A 288 18.98 15.86 -17.80
N GLU A 289 17.73 15.51 -17.49
CA GLU A 289 16.55 16.03 -18.18
C GLU A 289 16.44 17.54 -18.05
N ASN A 290 16.57 18.09 -16.83
CA ASN A 290 16.56 19.53 -16.61
C ASN A 290 17.68 20.24 -17.36
N LYS A 291 18.88 19.66 -17.42
CA LYS A 291 19.99 20.22 -18.20
C LYS A 291 19.69 20.23 -19.69
N LYS A 292 19.01 19.21 -20.21
CA LYS A 292 18.59 19.15 -21.62
C LYS A 292 17.52 20.22 -21.90
N LEU A 293 16.48 20.29 -21.07
CA LEU A 293 15.43 21.29 -21.18
C LEU A 293 15.98 22.72 -21.09
N ALA A 294 16.92 22.99 -20.19
CA ALA A 294 17.55 24.30 -20.09
C ALA A 294 18.23 24.71 -21.40
N LYS A 295 18.95 23.79 -22.06
CA LYS A 295 19.58 24.06 -23.37
C LYS A 295 18.56 24.33 -24.47
N GLU A 296 17.49 23.54 -24.53
CA GLU A 296 16.41 23.73 -25.51
C GLU A 296 15.71 25.08 -25.32
N VAL A 297 15.42 25.45 -24.07
CA VAL A 297 14.84 26.76 -23.72
C VAL A 297 15.78 27.90 -24.12
N THR A 298 17.08 27.80 -23.82
CA THR A 298 18.07 28.79 -24.26
C THR A 298 18.08 28.94 -25.78
N GLN A 299 18.07 27.83 -26.52
CA GLN A 299 18.03 27.86 -27.99
C GLN A 299 16.75 28.52 -28.52
N TRP A 300 15.60 28.27 -27.90
CA TRP A 300 14.34 28.92 -28.28
C TRP A 300 14.36 30.43 -28.01
N VAL A 301 14.93 30.85 -26.87
CA VAL A 301 15.09 32.28 -26.53
C VAL A 301 16.01 32.96 -27.54
N GLU A 302 17.16 32.36 -27.87
CA GLU A 302 18.10 32.88 -28.87
C GLU A 302 17.43 32.99 -30.26
N THR A 303 16.68 31.96 -30.67
CA THR A 303 15.95 31.96 -31.95
C THR A 303 14.86 33.04 -31.98
N ALA A 304 14.13 33.21 -30.88
CA ALA A 304 13.09 34.22 -30.77
C ALA A 304 13.67 35.65 -30.76
N GLN A 305 14.77 35.88 -30.05
CA GLN A 305 15.50 37.14 -30.06
C GLN A 305 16.06 37.47 -31.44
N GLY A 306 16.68 36.49 -32.12
CA GLY A 306 17.16 36.67 -33.50
C GLY A 306 16.04 37.09 -34.46
N LYS A 307 14.88 36.41 -34.41
CA LYS A 307 13.71 36.78 -35.23
C LYS A 307 13.13 38.15 -34.87
N PHE A 308 13.16 38.54 -33.59
CA PHE A 308 12.70 39.86 -33.14
C PHE A 308 13.59 40.97 -33.72
N THR A 309 14.91 40.78 -33.66
CA THR A 309 15.87 41.73 -34.25
C THR A 309 15.79 41.78 -35.78
N GLU A 310 15.54 40.65 -36.45
CA GLU A 310 15.37 40.58 -37.92
C GLU A 310 14.10 41.30 -38.40
N ASN A 311 13.05 41.34 -37.58
CA ASN A 311 11.79 42.03 -37.88
C ASN A 311 11.81 43.53 -37.52
N GLY A 312 12.96 44.09 -37.17
CA GLY A 312 13.13 45.52 -36.88
C GLY A 312 12.65 45.95 -35.49
N GLY A 313 12.45 45.01 -34.56
CA GLY A 313 12.18 45.35 -33.16
C GLY A 313 13.45 45.84 -32.46
N ASP A 314 13.40 47.03 -31.87
CA ASP A 314 14.49 47.59 -31.07
C ASP A 314 14.35 47.18 -29.60
N ALA A 315 15.46 47.10 -28.86
CA ALA A 315 15.46 46.74 -27.44
C ALA A 315 14.64 47.71 -26.56
N GLY A 316 14.31 48.90 -27.08
CA GLY A 316 13.41 49.87 -26.46
C GLY A 316 11.93 49.46 -26.41
N ASP A 317 11.47 48.60 -27.32
CA ASP A 317 10.04 48.21 -27.41
C ASP A 317 9.62 47.20 -26.33
N CYS A 318 10.58 46.42 -25.79
CA CYS A 318 10.31 45.47 -24.70
C CYS A 318 10.24 46.10 -23.31
N ALA A 319 10.65 47.37 -23.14
CA ALA A 319 10.73 48.05 -21.85
C ALA A 319 9.49 48.89 -21.49
N GLN A 320 8.44 48.91 -22.33
CA GLN A 320 7.24 49.73 -22.15
C GLN A 320 5.94 48.94 -21.82
N GLN A 321 6.04 47.74 -21.21
CA GLN A 321 4.87 47.05 -20.64
C GLN A 321 5.02 46.78 -19.15
#